data_AF-A0A1Y1UFM8-F1
#
_entry.id   AF-A0A1Y1UFM8-F1
#
_cell.length_a   1.000
_cell.length_b   1.000
_cell.length_c   1.000
_cell.angle_alpha   90.00
_cell.angle_beta   90.00
_cell.angle_gamma   90.00
#
_symmetry.space_group_name_H-M   'P 1'
#
loop_
_entity.id
_entity.type
_entity.pdbx_description
1 polymer ?
#
loop_
_entity_poly.entity_id
_entity_poly.type
_entity_poly.pdbx_seq_one_letter_code
_entity_poly.pdbx_strand_id
1 'polypeptide(L)'
;MAGGAALLYATEHEDPSAGPSRLRGDQRSISAFELGQHNRHDNLWVAIDGEVWDVTDFVQRHPGGSQILIDHAGKDVTKLFKGIHPAGTLEQNLREEQRMGRLDEDAIAKFRTMNGDEEDRIRKARDSLLGIDSIIVLDDFEKYARPVCPASAWDYYSTGVEGENSMKENSAIYDRVFFRPRVMRDVSDVDTSTKVLGVSSSIPLYVSPTARNGLVQPMGEVAVTKGAAAGGILQVLSHVASKSLEEVMKARSKGQQVAWQMYMKPDREVAAAEVRKAYELGAQSIWLTVDTVVLGKRTRERYTQVEKQPAPHGTKLTRVPCSREAQALTRHSRHDTNLTWEDIQMIKKNAPGLPVVLKGVGAWEDVVLAQQAGADAVVLSNHGGRQLDYANPPLKTLYDLNENAPQCLRRPDFQVFVDGGIRRGTDVLKALCLGANAVGLGRPFIYAAAGWGPDGVEKAIMILREELEISMRLLGVTNIDQLGPEYLNCSRI
;
A
#
# COMPACT_ATOMS: atom_id res chain seq x y z
N MET A 1 3.26 27.97 40.78
CA MET A 1 3.03 29.43 40.93
C MET A 1 3.44 30.02 39.58
N ALA A 2 2.50 30.16 38.64
CA ALA A 2 1.80 31.43 38.36
C ALA A 2 2.83 32.53 38.03
N GLY A 3 2.91 33.17 36.86
CA GLY A 3 1.90 33.67 35.93
C GLY A 3 2.29 35.13 35.60
N GLY A 4 2.05 35.59 34.36
CA GLY A 4 2.19 37.00 33.92
C GLY A 4 3.57 37.38 33.34
N ALA A 5 3.71 38.25 32.34
CA ALA A 5 2.81 39.16 31.61
C ALA A 5 3.54 39.52 30.28
N ALA A 6 2.97 39.64 29.07
CA ALA A 6 1.78 40.37 28.60
C ALA A 6 1.83 41.87 28.91
N LEU A 7 2.43 42.70 28.03
CA LEU A 7 2.01 44.09 27.76
C LEU A 7 2.84 44.75 26.64
N LEU A 8 2.20 45.70 25.96
CA LEU A 8 2.68 46.61 24.90
C LEU A 8 2.48 46.02 23.48
N TYR A 9 1.47 46.37 22.67
CA TYR A 9 0.69 47.60 22.53
C TYR A 9 -0.76 47.28 22.11
N ALA A 10 -1.71 48.02 22.69
CA ALA A 10 -3.09 48.09 22.25
C ALA A 10 -3.41 49.55 21.93
N THR A 11 -3.89 49.80 20.71
CA THR A 11 -4.88 50.81 20.29
C THR A 11 -5.21 50.40 18.85
N GLU A 12 -6.40 49.93 18.53
CA GLU A 12 -7.57 50.77 18.28
C GLU A 12 -8.89 50.09 18.70
N HIS A 13 -9.86 50.92 19.03
CA HIS A 13 -11.18 50.58 19.57
C HIS A 13 -12.10 49.93 18.53
N GLU A 14 -12.72 48.80 18.88
CA GLU A 14 -14.00 48.37 18.31
C GLU A 14 -15.04 48.15 19.43
N ASP A 15 -16.27 48.55 19.12
CA ASP A 15 -17.46 48.67 19.96
C ASP A 15 -18.00 47.29 20.42
N PRO A 16 -18.22 47.05 21.74
CA PRO A 16 -18.62 45.74 22.26
C PRO A 16 -20.13 45.43 22.14
N SER A 17 -20.88 46.13 21.30
CA SER A 17 -22.35 46.00 21.23
C SER A 17 -22.92 45.35 19.95
N ALA A 18 -22.11 44.61 19.19
CA ALA A 18 -22.60 43.72 18.13
C ALA A 18 -22.33 42.26 18.49
N GLY A 19 -23.38 41.50 18.85
CA GLY A 19 -23.27 40.04 18.96
C GLY A 19 -22.75 39.45 17.65
N PRO A 20 -21.97 38.36 17.67
CA PRO A 20 -21.39 37.81 16.45
C PRO A 20 -22.53 37.39 15.53
N SER A 21 -22.69 38.10 14.42
CA SER A 21 -23.49 37.61 13.31
C SER A 21 -22.87 36.27 12.91
N ARG A 22 -23.56 35.16 13.19
CA ARG A 22 -23.14 33.85 12.72
C ARG A 22 -23.30 33.84 11.20
N LEU A 23 -22.28 34.33 10.51
CA LEU A 23 -22.13 34.14 9.07
C LEU A 23 -22.20 32.65 8.79
N ARG A 24 -22.90 32.25 7.73
CA ARG A 24 -22.91 30.85 7.26
C ARG A 24 -21.46 30.42 6.99
N GLY A 25 -21.14 29.15 7.22
CA GLY A 25 -19.78 28.60 7.05
C GLY A 25 -19.12 28.92 5.69
N ASP A 26 -19.90 29.17 4.63
CA ASP A 26 -19.38 29.57 3.30
C ASP A 26 -18.84 31.01 3.21
N GLN A 27 -19.13 31.89 4.18
CA GLN A 27 -18.77 33.32 4.14
C GLN A 27 -17.73 33.73 5.18
N ARG A 28 -17.28 32.81 6.03
CA ARG A 28 -16.29 33.09 7.06
C ARG A 28 -14.87 32.93 6.48
N SER A 29 -14.13 34.03 6.45
CA SER A 29 -12.71 34.04 6.10
C SER A 29 -11.88 33.71 7.34
N ILE A 30 -10.96 32.73 7.23
CA ILE A 30 -10.14 32.22 8.32
C ILE A 30 -8.67 32.43 7.97
N SER A 31 -7.92 33.06 8.87
CA SER A 31 -6.50 33.31 8.67
C SER A 31 -5.64 32.08 9.02
N ALA A 32 -4.40 32.06 8.53
CA ALA A 32 -3.43 31.02 8.91
C ALA A 32 -3.14 31.03 10.42
N PHE A 33 -3.23 32.21 11.06
CA PHE A 33 -3.05 32.33 12.50
C PHE A 33 -4.21 31.68 13.25
N GLU A 34 -5.45 31.99 12.86
CA GLU A 34 -6.65 31.39 13.45
C GLU A 34 -6.64 29.87 13.29
N LEU A 35 -6.46 29.37 12.06
CA LEU A 35 -6.36 27.92 11.82
C LEU A 35 -5.30 27.28 12.73
N GLY A 36 -4.15 27.91 12.89
CA GLY A 36 -3.04 27.42 13.72
C GLY A 36 -3.36 27.31 15.22
N GLN A 37 -4.40 27.98 15.73
CA GLN A 37 -4.85 27.86 17.13
C GLN A 37 -5.62 26.56 17.40
N HIS A 38 -6.22 25.96 16.36
CA HIS A 38 -7.02 24.74 16.45
C HIS A 38 -6.15 23.50 16.21
N ASN A 39 -5.12 23.35 17.05
CA ASN A 39 -4.05 22.36 16.90
C ASN A 39 -4.02 21.28 17.99
N ARG A 40 -5.11 21.10 18.75
CA ARG A 40 -5.18 20.20 19.90
C ARG A 40 -6.17 19.07 19.69
N HIS A 41 -6.01 17.98 20.43
CA HIS A 41 -6.90 16.81 20.33
C HIS A 41 -8.39 17.12 20.59
N ASP A 42 -8.65 18.05 21.50
CA ASP A 42 -9.98 18.53 21.90
C ASP A 42 -10.45 19.77 21.12
N ASN A 43 -9.65 20.26 20.17
CA ASN A 43 -9.94 21.41 19.31
C ASN A 43 -9.06 21.36 18.06
N LEU A 44 -9.50 20.63 17.03
CA LEU A 44 -8.70 20.24 15.87
C LEU A 44 -9.34 20.65 14.55
N TRP A 45 -8.75 21.63 13.86
CA TRP A 45 -9.16 22.01 12.51
C TRP A 45 -8.08 21.70 11.48
N VAL A 46 -8.49 21.48 10.24
CA VAL A 46 -7.61 21.32 9.07
C VAL A 46 -8.18 22.07 7.88
N ALA A 47 -7.33 22.53 6.96
CA ALA A 47 -7.77 23.10 5.70
C ALA A 47 -7.58 22.12 4.53
N ILE A 48 -8.61 21.97 3.69
CA ILE A 48 -8.62 21.11 2.50
C ILE A 48 -9.28 21.89 1.37
N ASP A 49 -8.58 22.05 0.24
CA ASP A 49 -9.04 22.84 -0.91
C ASP A 49 -9.45 24.28 -0.54
N GLY A 50 -8.72 24.87 0.43
CA GLY A 50 -9.00 26.21 0.95
C GLY A 50 -10.21 26.27 1.89
N GLU A 51 -10.87 25.16 2.18
CA GLU A 51 -11.99 25.08 3.13
C GLU A 51 -11.50 24.54 4.47
N VAL A 52 -11.91 25.18 5.56
CA VAL A 52 -11.52 24.81 6.92
C VAL A 52 -12.58 23.92 7.53
N TRP A 53 -12.16 22.76 8.04
CA TRP A 53 -13.01 21.74 8.61
C TRP A 53 -12.66 21.48 10.07
N ASP A 54 -13.68 21.46 10.92
CA ASP A 54 -13.59 20.96 12.29
C ASP A 54 -13.70 19.43 12.30
N VAL A 55 -12.57 18.78 12.57
CA VAL A 55 -12.48 17.32 12.59
C VAL A 55 -12.35 16.78 14.01
N THR A 56 -12.56 17.60 15.05
CA THR A 56 -12.39 17.24 16.47
C THR A 56 -13.11 15.94 16.84
N ASP A 57 -14.41 15.85 16.54
CA ASP A 57 -15.25 14.66 16.80
C ASP A 57 -14.97 13.49 15.84
N PHE A 58 -14.21 13.74 14.78
CA PHE A 58 -13.80 12.75 13.80
C PHE A 58 -12.41 12.18 14.09
N VAL A 59 -11.56 12.84 14.90
CA VAL A 59 -10.18 12.41 15.18
C VAL A 59 -10.12 10.94 15.64
N GLN A 60 -10.96 10.57 16.61
CA GLN A 60 -11.03 9.19 17.13
C GLN A 60 -11.67 8.20 16.12
N ARG A 61 -12.45 8.74 15.18
CA ARG A 61 -13.19 8.01 14.14
C ARG A 61 -12.49 8.04 12.77
N HIS A 62 -11.29 8.58 12.66
CA HIS A 62 -10.52 8.55 11.40
C HIS A 62 -9.94 7.15 11.10
N PRO A 63 -10.24 6.53 9.93
CA PRO A 63 -9.75 5.19 9.58
C PRO A 63 -8.22 5.08 9.48
N GLY A 64 -7.53 6.18 9.18
CA GLY A 64 -6.07 6.23 9.11
C GLY A 64 -5.35 6.37 10.47
N GLY A 65 -6.10 6.30 11.58
CA GLY A 65 -5.61 6.58 12.93
C GLY A 65 -5.77 8.05 13.32
N SER A 66 -5.83 8.34 14.62
CA SER A 66 -5.99 9.71 15.15
C SER A 66 -4.71 10.53 15.03
N GLN A 67 -3.55 9.91 15.21
CA GLN A 67 -2.26 10.59 15.23
C GLN A 67 -1.99 11.40 13.96
N ILE A 68 -2.36 10.90 12.78
CA ILE A 68 -2.11 11.62 11.52
C ILE A 68 -2.88 12.94 11.42
N LEU A 69 -4.09 13.03 12.00
CA LEU A 69 -4.86 14.27 12.07
C LEU A 69 -4.24 15.22 13.10
N ILE A 70 -3.79 14.69 14.24
CA ILE A 70 -3.10 15.46 15.30
C ILE A 70 -1.81 16.07 14.74
N ASP A 71 -1.01 15.30 14.01
CA ASP A 71 0.25 15.77 13.41
C ASP A 71 0.01 16.85 12.33
N HIS A 72 -1.21 16.98 11.80
CA HIS A 72 -1.55 17.98 10.79
C HIS A 72 -2.59 18.99 11.26
N ALA A 73 -2.85 19.03 12.57
CA ALA A 73 -3.76 19.96 13.18
C ALA A 73 -3.33 21.41 12.94
N GLY A 74 -4.29 22.27 12.56
CA GLY A 74 -4.07 23.67 12.27
C GLY A 74 -3.29 23.95 10.97
N LYS A 75 -3.29 23.03 10.00
CA LYS A 75 -2.55 23.16 8.73
C LYS A 75 -3.44 22.94 7.51
N ASP A 76 -2.98 23.43 6.36
CA ASP A 76 -3.48 22.98 5.05
C ASP A 76 -2.94 21.58 4.74
N VAL A 77 -3.85 20.63 4.56
CA VAL A 77 -3.55 19.22 4.30
C VAL A 77 -4.04 18.77 2.93
N THR A 78 -4.40 19.69 2.03
CA THR A 78 -5.02 19.41 0.73
C THR A 78 -4.26 18.34 -0.07
N LYS A 79 -2.95 18.52 -0.22
CA LYS A 79 -2.09 17.61 -1.00
C LYS A 79 -2.02 16.21 -0.38
N LEU A 80 -1.86 16.15 0.94
CA LEU A 80 -1.85 14.89 1.69
C LEU A 80 -3.21 14.18 1.60
N PHE A 81 -4.29 14.94 1.76
CA PHE A 81 -5.65 14.42 1.71
C PHE A 81 -5.95 13.81 0.35
N LYS A 82 -5.72 14.54 -0.75
CA LYS A 82 -5.93 14.07 -2.13
C LYS A 82 -5.02 12.91 -2.54
N GLY A 83 -3.83 12.81 -1.94
CA GLY A 83 -2.92 11.69 -2.19
C GLY A 83 -3.31 10.40 -1.48
N ILE A 84 -4.17 10.47 -0.46
CA ILE A 84 -4.54 9.32 0.39
C ILE A 84 -6.00 8.91 0.22
N HIS A 85 -6.90 9.87 -0.03
CA HIS A 85 -8.33 9.65 0.00
C HIS A 85 -8.96 9.75 -1.39
N PRO A 86 -9.93 8.89 -1.71
CA PRO A 86 -10.72 9.02 -2.93
C PRO A 86 -11.61 10.26 -2.89
N ALA A 87 -12.06 10.70 -4.06
CA ALA A 87 -13.02 11.79 -4.17
C ALA A 87 -14.33 11.44 -3.43
N GLY A 88 -14.99 12.44 -2.85
CA GLY A 88 -16.22 12.24 -2.06
C GLY A 88 -15.99 11.85 -0.60
N THR A 89 -14.74 11.66 -0.16
CA THR A 89 -14.44 11.19 1.21
C THR A 89 -14.89 12.19 2.27
N LEU A 90 -14.78 13.51 2.03
CA LEU A 90 -15.20 14.52 3.02
C LEU A 90 -16.70 14.48 3.22
N GLU A 91 -17.45 14.51 2.12
CA GLU A 91 -18.90 14.58 2.07
C GLU A 91 -19.55 13.31 2.66
N GLN A 92 -18.86 12.17 2.56
CA GLN A 92 -19.31 10.90 3.14
C GLN A 92 -19.06 10.79 4.66
N ASN A 93 -18.11 11.55 5.21
CA ASN A 93 -17.63 11.33 6.59
C ASN A 93 -17.80 12.55 7.52
N LEU A 94 -17.93 13.74 6.97
CA LEU A 94 -18.08 15.00 7.71
C LEU A 94 -19.40 15.67 7.32
N ARG A 95 -19.99 16.37 8.29
CA ARG A 95 -21.25 17.10 8.09
C ARG A 95 -20.98 18.55 7.71
N GLU A 96 -21.95 19.20 7.08
CA GLU A 96 -21.83 20.60 6.66
C GLU A 96 -21.59 21.54 7.85
N GLU A 97 -22.12 21.24 9.04
CA GLU A 97 -21.88 22.04 10.24
C GLU A 97 -20.41 22.00 10.72
N GLN A 98 -19.64 21.02 10.26
CA GLN A 98 -18.21 20.92 10.54
C GLN A 98 -17.37 21.78 9.59
N ARG A 99 -17.98 22.44 8.61
CA ARG A 99 -17.28 23.37 7.71
C ARG A 99 -17.28 24.76 8.32
N MET A 100 -16.10 25.20 8.74
CA MET A 100 -15.92 26.40 9.55
C MET A 100 -15.78 27.68 8.74
N GLY A 101 -15.27 27.60 7.51
CA GLY A 101 -14.91 28.76 6.71
C GLY A 101 -14.05 28.43 5.51
N ARG A 102 -13.56 29.47 4.84
CA ARG A 102 -12.50 29.40 3.84
C ARG A 102 -11.26 30.14 4.31
N LEU A 103 -10.10 29.66 3.90
CA LEU A 103 -8.84 30.36 4.12
C LEU A 103 -8.83 31.70 3.37
N ASP A 104 -8.27 32.73 4.01
CA ASP A 104 -7.96 33.99 3.33
C ASP A 104 -6.82 33.83 2.31
N GLU A 105 -6.69 34.78 1.39
CA GLU A 105 -5.70 34.72 0.31
C GLU A 105 -4.26 34.68 0.84
N ASP A 106 -3.98 35.39 1.92
CA ASP A 106 -2.67 35.42 2.57
C ASP A 106 -2.31 34.06 3.19
N ALA A 107 -3.27 33.38 3.83
CA ALA A 107 -3.10 32.04 4.36
C ALA A 107 -2.84 31.03 3.24
N ILE A 108 -3.60 31.11 2.13
CA ILE A 108 -3.39 30.27 0.96
C ILE A 108 -1.98 30.49 0.39
N ALA A 109 -1.54 31.75 0.26
CA ALA A 109 -0.20 32.08 -0.20
C ALA A 109 0.89 31.52 0.74
N LYS A 110 0.72 31.68 2.05
CA LYS A 110 1.66 31.16 3.06
C LYS A 110 1.82 29.65 3.01
N PHE A 111 0.72 28.89 2.93
CA PHE A 111 0.79 27.43 2.85
C PHE A 111 1.37 26.94 1.52
N ARG A 112 1.20 27.68 0.42
CA ARG A 112 1.89 27.39 -0.85
C ARG A 112 3.40 27.54 -0.71
N THR A 113 3.89 28.64 -0.13
CA THR A 113 5.33 28.89 0.02
C THR A 113 6.03 27.83 0.88
N MET A 114 5.40 27.36 1.96
CA MET A 114 5.97 26.31 2.83
C MET A 114 6.21 24.97 2.12
N ASN A 115 5.48 24.68 1.03
CA ASN A 115 5.66 23.47 0.23
C ASN A 115 6.62 23.67 -0.96
N GLY A 116 7.06 24.91 -1.23
CA GLY A 116 7.79 25.29 -2.44
C GLY A 116 9.14 24.60 -2.63
N ASP A 117 9.93 24.45 -1.57
CA ASP A 117 11.30 23.88 -1.69
C ASP A 117 11.29 22.39 -2.08
N GLU A 118 10.40 21.59 -1.48
CA GLU A 118 10.26 20.17 -1.83
C GLU A 118 9.65 20.01 -3.23
N GLU A 119 8.71 20.88 -3.60
CA GLU A 119 8.10 20.89 -4.92
C GLU A 119 9.09 21.25 -6.01
N ASP A 120 9.93 22.26 -5.78
CA ASP A 120 11.00 22.65 -6.68
C ASP A 120 12.05 21.54 -6.84
N ARG A 121 12.40 20.84 -5.74
CA ARG A 121 13.28 19.66 -5.78
C ARG A 121 12.67 18.54 -6.63
N ILE A 122 11.40 18.21 -6.41
CA ILE A 122 10.70 17.16 -7.15
C ILE A 122 10.55 17.55 -8.62
N ARG A 123 10.22 18.80 -8.94
CA ARG A 123 10.14 19.31 -10.32
C ARG A 123 11.47 19.13 -11.04
N LYS A 124 12.56 19.64 -10.46
CA LYS A 124 13.91 19.49 -11.05
C LYS A 124 14.31 18.02 -11.23
N ALA A 125 13.96 17.16 -10.27
CA ALA A 125 14.20 15.72 -10.39
C ALA A 125 13.39 15.08 -11.52
N ARG A 126 12.13 15.48 -11.72
CA ARG A 126 11.28 15.04 -12.83
C ARG A 126 11.83 15.49 -14.18
N ASP A 127 12.29 16.74 -14.27
CA ASP A 127 12.92 17.30 -15.47
C ASP A 127 14.24 16.58 -15.84
N SER A 128 14.87 15.92 -14.86
CA SER A 128 16.11 15.16 -15.02
C SER A 128 15.90 13.65 -15.17
N LEU A 129 14.65 13.18 -15.25
CA LEU A 129 14.38 11.75 -15.47
C LEU A 129 14.92 11.33 -16.83
N LEU A 130 15.52 10.14 -16.86
CA LEU A 130 15.90 9.52 -18.12
C LEU A 130 14.66 9.13 -18.92
N GLY A 131 14.82 9.06 -20.24
CA GLY A 131 13.84 8.40 -21.09
C GLY A 131 13.62 6.96 -20.62
N ILE A 132 12.38 6.49 -20.66
CA ILE A 132 11.98 5.19 -20.09
C ILE A 132 12.75 4.00 -20.70
N ASP A 133 13.22 4.13 -21.95
CA ASP A 133 14.05 3.12 -22.61
C ASP A 133 15.46 2.97 -22.01
N SER A 134 15.92 3.95 -21.23
CA SER A 134 17.19 3.88 -20.50
C SER A 134 17.10 3.11 -19.18
N ILE A 135 15.90 2.64 -18.81
CA ILE A 135 15.69 1.82 -17.62
C ILE A 135 15.92 0.36 -18.00
N ILE A 136 16.91 -0.27 -17.34
CA ILE A 136 17.42 -1.60 -17.71
C ILE A 136 16.92 -2.65 -16.74
N VAL A 137 16.98 -2.37 -15.43
CA VAL A 137 16.57 -3.28 -14.36
C VAL A 137 15.61 -2.62 -13.39
N LEU A 138 14.86 -3.41 -12.60
CA LEU A 138 13.89 -2.83 -11.67
C LEU A 138 14.50 -1.90 -10.61
N ASP A 139 15.77 -2.08 -10.25
CA ASP A 139 16.44 -1.25 -9.25
C ASP A 139 16.71 0.18 -9.77
N ASP A 140 16.74 0.37 -11.09
CA ASP A 140 16.83 1.70 -11.69
C ASP A 140 15.58 2.52 -11.35
N PHE A 141 14.39 1.90 -11.34
CA PHE A 141 13.18 2.60 -10.89
C PHE A 141 13.33 3.08 -9.46
N GLU A 142 13.84 2.25 -8.54
CA GLU A 142 14.05 2.66 -7.15
C GLU A 142 15.01 3.85 -7.05
N LYS A 143 16.13 3.79 -7.77
CA LYS A 143 17.14 4.86 -7.83
C LYS A 143 16.56 6.18 -8.30
N TYR A 144 15.80 6.18 -9.41
CA TYR A 144 15.27 7.41 -10.01
C TYR A 144 13.94 7.85 -9.41
N ALA A 145 13.16 6.95 -8.80
CA ALA A 145 11.92 7.28 -8.10
C ALA A 145 12.18 8.06 -6.81
N ARG A 146 13.26 7.76 -6.08
CA ARG A 146 13.57 8.41 -4.81
C ARG A 146 13.54 9.94 -4.87
N PRO A 147 14.26 10.62 -5.80
CA PRO A 147 14.24 12.07 -5.86
C PRO A 147 12.92 12.67 -6.39
N VAL A 148 12.07 11.90 -7.07
CA VAL A 148 10.77 12.39 -7.58
C VAL A 148 9.61 12.18 -6.61
N CYS A 149 9.84 11.51 -5.48
CA CYS A 149 8.86 11.32 -4.41
C CYS A 149 8.99 12.41 -3.33
N PRO A 150 7.89 12.83 -2.68
CA PRO A 150 7.95 13.48 -1.38
C PRO A 150 8.67 12.60 -0.35
N ALA A 151 9.46 13.18 0.55
CA ALA A 151 10.28 12.43 1.50
C ALA A 151 9.43 11.49 2.38
N SER A 152 8.30 11.98 2.89
CA SER A 152 7.37 11.16 3.68
C SER A 152 6.71 10.03 2.88
N ALA A 153 6.46 10.24 1.58
CA ALA A 153 5.94 9.19 0.72
C ALA A 153 7.01 8.13 0.45
N TRP A 154 8.27 8.55 0.23
CA TRP A 154 9.39 7.63 0.08
C TRP A 154 9.59 6.76 1.31
N ASP A 155 9.56 7.34 2.51
CA ASP A 155 9.66 6.56 3.76
C ASP A 155 8.51 5.58 3.91
N TYR A 156 7.28 5.99 3.59
CA TYR A 156 6.10 5.13 3.62
C TYR A 156 6.26 3.85 2.78
N TYR A 157 6.81 3.97 1.57
CA TYR A 157 6.99 2.83 0.66
C TYR A 157 8.27 2.04 0.89
N SER A 158 9.38 2.71 1.17
CA SER A 158 10.71 2.08 1.22
C SER A 158 11.02 1.39 2.55
N THR A 159 10.25 1.65 3.62
CA THR A 159 10.55 1.09 4.94
C THR A 159 9.90 -0.28 5.19
N GLY A 160 10.54 -1.05 6.06
CA GLY A 160 10.00 -2.22 6.73
C GLY A 160 9.66 -1.91 8.20
N VAL A 161 9.50 -2.96 9.00
CA VAL A 161 9.32 -2.83 10.46
C VAL A 161 10.65 -2.91 11.20
N GLU A 162 10.74 -2.19 12.32
CA GLU A 162 11.83 -2.32 13.30
C GLU A 162 13.22 -2.22 12.67
N GLY A 163 14.00 -3.32 12.64
CA GLY A 163 15.35 -3.38 12.04
C GLY A 163 15.37 -3.66 10.53
N GLU A 164 14.19 -3.85 9.95
CA GLU A 164 13.95 -4.20 8.55
C GLU A 164 14.61 -5.53 8.14
N ASN A 165 14.77 -6.46 9.08
CA ASN A 165 15.49 -7.71 8.85
C ASN A 165 14.73 -8.61 7.87
N SER A 166 13.43 -8.85 8.10
CA SER A 166 12.60 -9.62 7.16
C SER A 166 12.52 -8.96 5.78
N MET A 167 12.49 -7.62 5.72
CA MET A 167 12.46 -6.92 4.43
C MET A 167 13.72 -7.20 3.60
N LYS A 168 14.90 -7.17 4.24
CA LYS A 168 16.20 -7.48 3.59
C LYS A 168 16.27 -8.96 3.24
N GLU A 169 15.86 -9.82 4.16
CA GLU A 169 15.92 -11.28 4.02
C GLU A 169 15.02 -11.80 2.90
N ASN A 170 13.86 -11.16 2.68
CA ASN A 170 12.97 -11.46 1.56
C ASN A 170 13.68 -11.42 0.20
N SER A 171 14.66 -10.53 0.04
CA SER A 171 15.46 -10.43 -1.18
C SER A 171 16.69 -11.33 -1.11
N ALA A 172 17.41 -11.32 0.02
CA ALA A 172 18.65 -12.06 0.19
C ALA A 172 18.51 -13.59 0.07
N ILE A 173 17.33 -14.16 0.37
CA ILE A 173 17.13 -15.60 0.24
C ILE A 173 17.27 -16.10 -1.20
N TYR A 174 16.93 -15.28 -2.20
CA TYR A 174 17.03 -15.70 -3.60
C TYR A 174 18.49 -15.98 -3.99
N ASP A 175 19.47 -15.31 -3.39
CA ASP A 175 20.91 -15.54 -3.61
C ASP A 175 21.41 -16.89 -3.06
N ARG A 176 20.60 -17.57 -2.25
CA ARG A 176 20.90 -18.89 -1.69
C ARG A 176 20.42 -20.03 -2.58
N VAL A 177 19.67 -19.73 -3.64
CA VAL A 177 19.18 -20.70 -4.61
C VAL A 177 19.94 -20.57 -5.92
N PHE A 178 20.48 -21.69 -6.39
CA PHE A 178 21.23 -21.76 -7.66
C PHE A 178 20.48 -22.62 -8.67
N PHE A 179 20.68 -22.35 -9.96
CA PHE A 179 20.06 -23.14 -11.04
C PHE A 179 20.91 -24.36 -11.42
N ARG A 180 20.23 -25.38 -11.97
CA ARG A 180 20.79 -26.55 -12.62
C ARG A 180 20.38 -26.54 -14.10
N PRO A 181 21.03 -25.72 -14.94
CA PRO A 181 20.64 -25.55 -16.35
C PRO A 181 20.80 -26.84 -17.15
N ARG A 182 19.93 -27.03 -18.14
CA ARG A 182 19.90 -28.21 -19.00
C ARG A 182 20.31 -27.82 -20.42
N VAL A 183 21.43 -28.38 -20.87
CA VAL A 183 22.04 -28.07 -22.16
C VAL A 183 21.50 -28.96 -23.29
N MET A 184 21.78 -28.59 -24.54
CA MET A 184 21.39 -29.34 -25.75
C MET A 184 19.88 -29.54 -25.88
N ARG A 185 19.10 -28.51 -25.52
CA ARG A 185 17.65 -28.46 -25.68
C ARG A 185 17.28 -27.38 -26.67
N ASP A 186 16.24 -27.63 -27.45
CA ASP A 186 15.67 -26.60 -28.32
C ASP A 186 14.93 -25.57 -27.48
N VAL A 187 15.35 -24.31 -27.60
CA VAL A 187 14.83 -23.15 -26.87
C VAL A 187 14.69 -21.95 -27.80
N SER A 188 14.49 -22.20 -29.11
CA SER A 188 14.22 -21.14 -30.09
C SER A 188 13.04 -20.28 -29.65
N ASP A 189 11.98 -20.93 -29.18
CA ASP A 189 10.71 -20.34 -28.80
C ASP A 189 10.42 -20.61 -27.32
N VAL A 190 10.08 -19.56 -26.58
CA VAL A 190 9.72 -19.62 -25.17
C VAL A 190 8.39 -18.91 -24.97
N ASP A 191 7.48 -19.55 -24.22
CA ASP A 191 6.22 -18.98 -23.79
C ASP A 191 6.22 -18.79 -22.27
N THR A 192 6.06 -17.53 -21.85
CA THR A 192 5.93 -17.17 -20.44
C THR A 192 4.48 -17.09 -19.98
N SER A 193 3.50 -17.30 -20.86
CA SER A 193 2.09 -17.16 -20.54
C SER A 193 1.62 -18.21 -19.52
N THR A 194 0.62 -17.83 -18.72
CA THR A 194 0.01 -18.73 -17.73
C THR A 194 -1.41 -18.29 -17.39
N LYS A 195 -2.04 -18.96 -16.43
CA LYS A 195 -3.32 -18.55 -15.84
C LYS A 195 -3.19 -18.26 -14.35
N VAL A 196 -3.61 -17.07 -13.95
CA VAL A 196 -3.74 -16.66 -12.55
C VAL A 196 -5.21 -16.71 -12.19
N LEU A 197 -5.61 -17.61 -11.29
CA LEU A 197 -7.00 -17.83 -10.88
C LEU A 197 -7.96 -18.07 -12.06
N GLY A 198 -7.52 -18.89 -13.03
CA GLY A 198 -8.30 -19.24 -14.24
C GLY A 198 -8.26 -18.19 -15.35
N VAL A 199 -7.61 -17.06 -15.10
CA VAL A 199 -7.62 -15.88 -15.95
C VAL A 199 -6.27 -15.77 -16.69
N SER A 200 -6.27 -15.42 -17.98
CA SER A 200 -5.03 -15.41 -18.78
C SER A 200 -4.09 -14.29 -18.34
N SER A 201 -2.81 -14.62 -18.18
CA SER A 201 -1.72 -13.71 -17.86
C SER A 201 -0.57 -13.91 -18.83
N SER A 202 -0.02 -12.82 -19.34
CA SER A 202 1.07 -12.85 -20.33
C SER A 202 2.41 -13.34 -19.74
N ILE A 203 2.55 -13.26 -18.43
CA ILE A 203 3.72 -13.65 -17.63
C ILE A 203 3.22 -14.06 -16.23
N PRO A 204 3.87 -14.98 -15.48
CA PRO A 204 3.43 -15.41 -14.15
C PRO A 204 3.67 -14.36 -13.05
N LEU A 205 3.15 -13.14 -13.27
CA LEU A 205 3.25 -12.01 -12.37
C LEU A 205 1.87 -11.44 -12.04
N TYR A 206 1.77 -10.77 -10.90
CA TYR A 206 0.69 -9.85 -10.60
C TYR A 206 1.21 -8.63 -9.84
N VAL A 207 0.46 -7.52 -9.91
CA VAL A 207 0.73 -6.35 -9.07
C VAL A 207 0.13 -6.60 -7.69
N SER A 208 0.98 -6.75 -6.67
CA SER A 208 0.56 -6.95 -5.28
C SER A 208 -0.10 -5.67 -4.73
N PRO A 209 -1.09 -5.78 -3.82
CA PRO A 209 -1.84 -4.63 -3.35
C PRO A 209 -0.95 -3.66 -2.58
N THR A 210 -0.98 -2.42 -3.01
CA THR A 210 -0.24 -1.29 -2.46
C THR A 210 -1.20 -0.14 -2.27
N ALA A 211 -1.11 0.49 -1.11
CA ALA A 211 -2.05 1.53 -0.71
C ALA A 211 -1.50 2.92 -1.01
N ARG A 212 -2.42 3.88 -1.19
CA ARG A 212 -2.15 5.32 -1.23
C ARG A 212 -1.21 5.76 -2.37
N ASN A 213 -1.29 5.13 -3.54
CA ASN A 213 -0.37 5.38 -4.65
C ASN A 213 -0.41 6.85 -5.14
N GLY A 214 -1.49 7.57 -4.83
CA GLY A 214 -1.64 9.01 -4.97
C GLY A 214 -0.55 9.85 -4.28
N LEU A 215 0.15 9.30 -3.29
CA LEU A 215 1.25 9.97 -2.59
C LEU A 215 2.47 10.23 -3.50
N VAL A 216 2.66 9.41 -4.55
CA VAL A 216 3.82 9.51 -5.45
C VAL A 216 3.43 9.76 -6.91
N GLN A 217 2.18 9.48 -7.27
CA GLN A 217 1.67 9.62 -8.62
C GLN A 217 0.23 10.13 -8.58
N PRO A 218 -0.10 11.34 -9.07
CA PRO A 218 -1.46 11.89 -9.08
C PRO A 218 -2.57 10.96 -9.59
N MET A 219 -2.29 10.11 -10.59
CA MET A 219 -3.24 9.10 -11.08
C MET A 219 -3.54 8.00 -10.04
N GLY A 220 -2.69 7.84 -9.03
CA GLY A 220 -2.79 6.81 -8.01
C GLY A 220 -2.80 5.41 -8.60
N GLU A 221 -3.69 4.57 -8.08
CA GLU A 221 -3.82 3.17 -8.49
C GLU A 221 -4.26 3.03 -9.96
N VAL A 222 -4.88 4.05 -10.57
CA VAL A 222 -5.25 4.04 -12.00
C VAL A 222 -4.02 3.99 -12.90
N ALA A 223 -2.88 4.58 -12.49
CA ALA A 223 -1.65 4.44 -13.28
C ALA A 223 -1.21 2.98 -13.36
N VAL A 224 -1.28 2.28 -12.22
CA VAL A 224 -0.97 0.85 -12.13
C VAL A 224 -1.97 0.03 -12.94
N THR A 225 -3.27 0.36 -12.91
CA THR A 225 -4.29 -0.33 -13.71
C THR A 225 -4.00 -0.27 -15.20
N LYS A 226 -3.60 0.91 -15.70
CA LYS A 226 -3.28 1.09 -17.12
C LYS A 226 -2.01 0.34 -17.52
N GLY A 227 -0.94 0.42 -16.72
CA GLY A 227 0.30 -0.30 -17.00
C GLY A 227 0.14 -1.82 -16.89
N ALA A 228 -0.61 -2.31 -15.89
CA ALA A 228 -0.92 -3.72 -15.76
C ALA A 228 -1.75 -4.25 -16.95
N ALA A 229 -2.64 -3.42 -17.49
CA ALA A 229 -3.38 -3.74 -18.71
C ALA A 229 -2.50 -3.84 -19.95
N ALA A 230 -1.57 -2.91 -20.13
CA ALA A 230 -0.63 -2.95 -21.24
C ALA A 230 0.29 -4.19 -21.14
N GLY A 231 0.75 -4.50 -19.92
CA GLY A 231 1.54 -5.70 -19.68
C GLY A 231 0.75 -7.02 -19.62
N GLY A 232 -0.59 -6.99 -19.64
CA GLY A 232 -1.44 -8.18 -19.61
C GLY A 232 -1.33 -9.01 -18.33
N ILE A 233 -1.28 -8.35 -17.16
CA ILE A 233 -1.20 -9.02 -15.85
C ILE A 233 -2.31 -8.56 -14.89
N LEU A 234 -2.61 -9.40 -13.91
CA LEU A 234 -3.56 -9.09 -12.83
C LEU A 234 -3.05 -7.93 -11.97
N GLN A 235 -3.93 -6.96 -11.68
CA GLN A 235 -3.74 -6.00 -10.59
C GLN A 235 -4.58 -6.41 -9.38
N VAL A 236 -3.97 -6.45 -8.20
CA VAL A 236 -4.71 -6.56 -6.93
C VAL A 236 -4.84 -5.17 -6.32
N LEU A 237 -6.06 -4.63 -6.26
CA LEU A 237 -6.33 -3.30 -5.69
C LEU A 237 -6.45 -3.37 -4.17
N SER A 238 -5.75 -2.51 -3.44
CA SER A 238 -5.89 -2.42 -1.99
C SER A 238 -7.22 -1.78 -1.58
N HIS A 239 -7.84 -2.28 -0.50
CA HIS A 239 -9.00 -1.67 0.15
C HIS A 239 -8.75 -0.24 0.65
N VAL A 240 -7.50 0.10 0.96
CA VAL A 240 -7.09 1.43 1.42
C VAL A 240 -6.30 2.20 0.34
N ALA A 241 -6.65 1.95 -0.92
CA ALA A 241 -6.16 2.68 -2.08
C ALA A 241 -6.55 4.17 -2.05
N SER A 242 -5.76 5.02 -2.71
CA SER A 242 -6.11 6.44 -2.92
C SER A 242 -7.22 6.66 -3.95
N LYS A 243 -7.46 5.67 -4.82
CA LYS A 243 -8.56 5.63 -5.77
C LYS A 243 -9.54 4.53 -5.37
N SER A 244 -10.83 4.84 -5.45
CA SER A 244 -11.90 3.88 -5.18
C SER A 244 -11.89 2.72 -6.17
N LEU A 245 -12.49 1.59 -5.79
CA LEU A 245 -12.65 0.45 -6.69
C LEU A 245 -13.44 0.85 -7.93
N GLU A 246 -14.47 1.69 -7.80
CA GLU A 246 -15.26 2.22 -8.91
C GLU A 246 -14.41 3.01 -9.90
N GLU A 247 -13.56 3.92 -9.41
CA GLU A 247 -12.66 4.70 -10.26
C GLU A 247 -11.69 3.79 -11.04
N VAL A 248 -11.12 2.79 -10.37
CA VAL A 248 -10.21 1.82 -10.97
C VAL A 248 -10.93 0.94 -12.00
N MET A 249 -12.10 0.41 -11.65
CA MET A 249 -12.90 -0.45 -12.54
C MET A 249 -13.44 0.31 -13.75
N LYS A 250 -13.66 1.63 -13.64
CA LYS A 250 -14.02 2.50 -14.76
C LYS A 250 -12.82 2.81 -15.66
N ALA A 251 -11.62 2.89 -15.10
CA ALA A 251 -10.40 3.24 -15.84
C ALA A 251 -9.74 2.05 -16.55
N ARG A 252 -10.19 0.82 -16.28
CA ARG A 252 -9.61 -0.41 -16.85
C ARG A 252 -9.83 -0.53 -18.36
N SER A 253 -8.84 -1.06 -19.06
CA SER A 253 -9.00 -1.50 -20.46
C SER A 253 -9.93 -2.71 -20.55
N LYS A 254 -10.56 -2.93 -21.72
CA LYS A 254 -11.38 -4.12 -21.94
C LYS A 254 -10.54 -5.38 -21.74
N GLY A 255 -11.02 -6.30 -20.88
CA GLY A 255 -10.31 -7.53 -20.55
C GLY A 255 -9.28 -7.39 -19.42
N GLN A 256 -9.00 -6.17 -18.92
CA GLN A 256 -8.09 -6.00 -17.80
C GLN A 256 -8.68 -6.57 -16.51
N GLN A 257 -7.86 -7.35 -15.82
CA GLN A 257 -8.26 -8.05 -14.60
C GLN A 257 -7.85 -7.25 -13.38
N VAL A 258 -8.81 -7.03 -12.50
CA VAL A 258 -8.61 -6.37 -11.22
C VAL A 258 -9.21 -7.26 -10.14
N ALA A 259 -8.39 -7.67 -9.18
CA ALA A 259 -8.81 -8.29 -7.94
C ALA A 259 -8.94 -7.23 -6.84
N TRP A 260 -9.69 -7.53 -5.78
CA TRP A 260 -9.85 -6.64 -4.65
C TRP A 260 -9.27 -7.27 -3.39
N GLN A 261 -8.28 -6.61 -2.79
CA GLN A 261 -7.75 -6.96 -1.47
C GLN A 261 -8.56 -6.26 -0.39
N MET A 262 -8.96 -7.01 0.63
CA MET A 262 -9.71 -6.51 1.78
C MET A 262 -9.01 -6.77 3.10
N TYR A 263 -9.33 -5.92 4.08
CA TYR A 263 -9.06 -6.16 5.49
C TYR A 263 -10.39 -6.40 6.20
N MET A 264 -10.45 -7.46 7.01
CA MET A 264 -11.68 -7.80 7.72
C MET A 264 -12.10 -6.68 8.68
N LYS A 265 -13.39 -6.34 8.63
CA LYS A 265 -14.02 -5.42 9.58
C LYS A 265 -14.54 -6.22 10.78
N PRO A 266 -14.47 -5.67 12.02
CA PRO A 266 -15.06 -6.32 13.19
C PRO A 266 -16.55 -6.64 13.01
N ASP A 267 -17.29 -5.75 12.36
CA ASP A 267 -18.67 -6.02 11.92
C ASP A 267 -18.66 -6.78 10.59
N ARG A 268 -19.08 -8.05 10.64
CA ARG A 268 -19.11 -8.94 9.47
C ARG A 268 -20.16 -8.55 8.44
N GLU A 269 -21.23 -7.86 8.82
CA GLU A 269 -22.19 -7.38 7.81
C GLU A 269 -21.66 -6.18 7.03
N VAL A 270 -20.85 -5.33 7.67
CA VAL A 270 -20.10 -4.28 6.96
C VAL A 270 -19.09 -4.90 5.99
N ALA A 271 -18.32 -5.91 6.45
CA ALA A 271 -17.39 -6.63 5.57
C ALA A 271 -18.12 -7.32 4.41
N ALA A 272 -19.25 -7.98 4.68
CA ALA A 272 -20.07 -8.63 3.67
C ALA A 272 -20.62 -7.64 2.64
N ALA A 273 -21.00 -6.43 3.05
CA ALA A 273 -21.43 -5.37 2.15
C ALA A 273 -20.29 -4.90 1.23
N GLU A 274 -19.06 -4.75 1.74
CA GLU A 274 -17.91 -4.41 0.91
C GLU A 274 -17.58 -5.53 -0.10
N VAL A 275 -17.69 -6.81 0.30
CA VAL A 275 -17.53 -7.97 -0.59
C VAL A 275 -18.58 -7.97 -1.71
N ARG A 276 -19.86 -7.77 -1.39
CA ARG A 276 -20.95 -7.68 -2.38
C ARG A 276 -20.69 -6.54 -3.38
N LYS A 277 -20.25 -5.38 -2.88
CA LYS A 277 -19.90 -4.24 -3.74
C LYS A 277 -18.78 -4.58 -4.71
N ALA A 278 -17.70 -5.22 -4.24
CA ALA A 278 -16.59 -5.62 -5.10
C ALA A 278 -17.02 -6.65 -6.16
N TYR A 279 -17.90 -7.59 -5.77
CA TYR A 279 -18.52 -8.56 -6.67
C TYR A 279 -19.36 -7.89 -7.76
N GLU A 280 -20.26 -6.98 -7.39
CA GLU A 280 -21.15 -6.24 -8.30
C GLU A 280 -20.37 -5.36 -9.29
N LEU A 281 -19.25 -4.78 -8.86
CA LEU A 281 -18.36 -4.00 -9.72
C LEU A 281 -17.54 -4.85 -10.69
N GLY A 282 -17.55 -6.18 -10.52
CA GLY A 282 -16.90 -7.15 -11.41
C GLY A 282 -15.44 -7.43 -11.08
N ALA A 283 -15.04 -7.34 -9.80
CA ALA A 283 -13.74 -7.82 -9.35
C ALA A 283 -13.55 -9.30 -9.72
N GLN A 284 -12.32 -9.71 -10.02
CA GLN A 284 -12.03 -11.08 -10.48
C GLN A 284 -11.76 -12.06 -9.34
N SER A 285 -11.39 -11.56 -8.16
CA SER A 285 -11.18 -12.35 -6.94
C SER A 285 -11.15 -11.44 -5.72
N ILE A 286 -11.35 -12.04 -4.54
CA ILE A 286 -11.28 -11.36 -3.25
C ILE A 286 -10.06 -11.86 -2.47
N TRP A 287 -9.19 -10.94 -2.06
CA TRP A 287 -7.92 -11.27 -1.38
C TRP A 287 -8.01 -10.81 0.08
N LEU A 288 -8.24 -11.74 1.00
CA LEU A 288 -8.30 -11.46 2.43
C LEU A 288 -6.88 -11.39 3.01
N THR A 289 -6.47 -10.22 3.50
CA THR A 289 -5.16 -10.06 4.14
C THR A 289 -5.21 -10.42 5.61
N VAL A 290 -4.36 -11.36 6.05
CA VAL A 290 -4.35 -11.92 7.41
C VAL A 290 -3.09 -11.58 8.22
N ASP A 291 -2.06 -10.99 7.60
CA ASP A 291 -0.79 -10.63 8.26
C ASP A 291 -0.78 -9.23 8.90
N THR A 292 -1.91 -8.51 8.89
CA THR A 292 -2.05 -7.13 9.41
C THR A 292 -3.12 -7.02 10.50
N VAL A 293 -3.32 -8.06 11.33
CA VAL A 293 -4.22 -7.96 12.50
C VAL A 293 -3.82 -6.81 13.45
N VAL A 294 -2.52 -6.52 13.51
CA VAL A 294 -1.94 -5.35 14.17
C VAL A 294 -0.97 -4.69 13.21
N LEU A 295 -0.92 -3.36 13.20
CA LEU A 295 0.00 -2.63 12.33
C LEU A 295 1.44 -2.72 12.84
N GLY A 296 2.35 -3.12 11.95
CA GLY A 296 3.78 -3.20 12.23
C GLY A 296 4.41 -1.84 12.57
N LYS A 297 5.43 -1.85 13.42
CA LYS A 297 6.18 -0.65 13.80
C LYS A 297 7.19 -0.26 12.73
N ARG A 298 6.78 0.60 11.80
CA ARG A 298 7.62 1.16 10.74
C ARG A 298 8.50 2.30 11.27
N THR A 299 9.74 1.98 11.67
CA THR A 299 10.57 2.87 12.49
C THR A 299 10.95 4.16 11.76
N ARG A 300 11.30 4.09 10.47
CA ARG A 300 11.73 5.26 9.68
C ARG A 300 10.61 6.29 9.56
N GLU A 301 9.39 5.86 9.29
CA GLU A 301 8.21 6.75 9.27
C GLU A 301 8.00 7.46 10.61
N ARG A 302 8.21 6.77 11.74
CA ARG A 302 8.10 7.38 13.06
C ARG A 302 9.22 8.39 13.32
N TYR A 303 10.44 8.14 12.86
CA TYR A 303 11.52 9.12 12.94
C TYR A 303 11.19 10.38 12.13
N THR A 304 10.72 10.23 10.89
CA THR A 304 10.31 11.37 10.05
C THR A 304 9.16 12.17 10.69
N GLN A 305 8.23 11.51 11.39
CA GLN A 305 7.18 12.19 12.17
C GLN A 305 7.78 12.98 13.34
N VAL A 306 8.70 12.39 14.10
CA VAL A 306 9.37 13.03 15.25
C VAL A 306 10.27 14.19 14.81
N GLU A 307 10.98 14.07 13.69
CA GLU A 307 11.81 15.15 13.15
C GLU A 307 10.97 16.36 12.73
N LYS A 308 9.79 16.12 12.16
CA LYS A 308 8.83 17.18 11.82
C LYS A 308 8.17 17.80 13.06
N GLN A 309 8.03 17.05 14.14
CA GLN A 309 7.38 17.48 15.38
C GLN A 309 8.09 16.92 16.63
N PRO A 310 9.24 17.49 17.00
CA PRO A 310 9.97 17.01 18.17
C PRO A 310 9.21 17.39 19.45
N ALA A 311 9.15 16.45 20.40
CA ALA A 311 8.65 16.75 21.74
C ALA A 311 9.60 17.76 22.43
N PRO A 312 9.08 18.77 23.15
CA PRO A 312 9.93 19.73 23.87
C PRO A 312 10.85 19.05 24.89
N HIS A 313 12.07 19.58 25.04
CA HIS A 313 12.98 19.14 26.08
C HIS A 313 12.37 19.36 27.47
N GLY A 314 12.46 18.36 28.36
CA GLY A 314 11.83 18.40 29.69
C GLY A 314 10.39 17.87 29.75
N THR A 315 9.84 17.38 28.64
CA THR A 315 8.56 16.65 28.64
C THR A 315 8.67 15.43 29.56
N LYS A 316 7.77 15.33 30.55
CA LYS A 316 7.76 14.21 31.49
C LYS A 316 7.39 12.92 30.78
N LEU A 317 8.08 11.83 31.11
CA LEU A 317 7.69 10.50 30.66
C LEU A 317 6.25 10.23 31.10
N THR A 318 5.35 10.10 30.13
CA THR A 318 3.99 9.66 30.39
C THR A 318 4.05 8.15 30.55
N ARG A 319 3.99 7.67 31.80
CA ARG A 319 3.95 6.24 32.10
C ARG A 319 2.53 5.75 31.84
N VAL A 320 2.28 5.20 30.66
CA VAL A 320 1.05 4.46 30.40
C VAL A 320 1.33 2.99 30.74
N PRO A 321 0.37 2.26 31.36
CA PRO A 321 0.53 0.83 31.56
C PRO A 321 0.79 0.14 30.21
N CYS A 322 1.83 -0.71 30.12
CA CYS A 322 2.29 -1.38 28.89
C CYS A 322 1.16 -2.02 28.07
N SER A 323 0.12 -2.53 28.73
CA SER A 323 -1.07 -3.08 28.07
C SER A 323 -1.82 -2.05 27.23
N ARG A 324 -1.92 -0.80 27.66
CA ARG A 324 -2.69 0.25 26.96
C ARG A 324 -1.94 0.84 25.77
N GLU A 325 -0.61 0.80 25.70
CA GLU A 325 0.15 1.27 24.53
C GLU A 325 0.28 0.19 23.47
N ALA A 326 0.53 -1.06 23.85
CA ALA A 326 0.38 -2.20 22.93
C ALA A 326 -1.06 -2.23 22.39
N GLN A 327 -2.08 -2.04 23.26
CA GLN A 327 -3.48 -1.92 22.85
C GLN A 327 -3.82 -0.59 22.14
N ALA A 328 -3.10 0.51 22.35
CA ALA A 328 -3.35 1.77 21.65
C ALA A 328 -2.77 1.71 20.23
N LEU A 329 -1.59 1.11 20.09
CA LEU A 329 -1.00 0.75 18.79
C LEU A 329 -1.90 -0.25 18.04
N THR A 330 -2.56 -1.18 18.74
CA THR A 330 -3.59 -2.03 18.13
C THR A 330 -4.89 -1.27 17.83
N ARG A 331 -5.33 -0.30 18.66
CA ARG A 331 -6.56 0.50 18.43
C ARG A 331 -6.48 1.46 17.23
N HIS A 332 -5.29 1.79 16.76
CA HIS A 332 -5.12 2.58 15.53
C HIS A 332 -5.29 1.72 14.27
N SER A 333 -5.15 0.40 14.40
CA SER A 333 -5.61 -0.59 13.43
C SER A 333 -7.09 -0.84 13.68
N ARG A 334 -7.96 -0.42 12.76
CA ARG A 334 -9.38 -0.87 12.76
C ARG A 334 -9.57 -2.24 12.13
N HIS A 335 -8.48 -2.94 11.85
CA HIS A 335 -8.55 -4.31 11.37
C HIS A 335 -9.06 -5.18 12.52
N ASP A 336 -9.93 -6.13 12.17
CA ASP A 336 -10.32 -7.12 13.15
C ASP A 336 -9.08 -7.92 13.59
N THR A 337 -8.94 -8.14 14.90
CA THR A 337 -7.91 -9.02 15.46
C THR A 337 -8.40 -10.46 15.60
N ASN A 338 -9.70 -10.69 15.38
CA ASN A 338 -10.36 -11.99 15.50
C ASN A 338 -10.76 -12.53 14.13
N LEU A 339 -9.78 -12.73 13.24
CA LEU A 339 -10.02 -13.44 11.97
C LEU A 339 -10.07 -14.94 12.23
N THR A 340 -11.01 -15.62 11.59
CA THR A 340 -11.15 -17.08 11.69
C THR A 340 -11.31 -17.71 10.30
N TRP A 341 -11.15 -19.02 10.22
CA TRP A 341 -11.27 -19.75 8.95
C TRP A 341 -12.68 -19.67 8.34
N GLU A 342 -13.71 -19.47 9.17
CA GLU A 342 -15.10 -19.26 8.74
C GLU A 342 -15.28 -17.97 7.92
N ASP A 343 -14.37 -17.00 8.05
CA ASP A 343 -14.42 -15.75 7.28
C ASP A 343 -14.29 -16.00 5.78
N ILE A 344 -13.61 -17.07 5.37
CA ILE A 344 -13.54 -17.51 3.97
C ILE A 344 -14.95 -17.86 3.47
N GLN A 345 -15.73 -18.59 4.27
CA GLN A 345 -17.10 -18.99 3.91
C GLN A 345 -18.04 -17.78 3.83
N MET A 346 -17.86 -16.80 4.72
CA MET A 346 -18.59 -15.53 4.65
C MET A 346 -18.33 -14.80 3.34
N ILE A 347 -17.06 -14.72 2.90
CA ILE A 347 -16.70 -14.10 1.62
C ILE A 347 -17.33 -14.88 0.46
N LYS A 348 -17.17 -16.21 0.41
CA LYS A 348 -17.73 -17.05 -0.66
C LYS A 348 -19.26 -16.95 -0.75
N LYS A 349 -19.95 -16.83 0.39
CA LYS A 349 -21.41 -16.63 0.44
C LYS A 349 -21.83 -15.29 -0.19
N ASN A 350 -21.03 -14.24 -0.03
CA ASN A 350 -21.34 -12.88 -0.47
C ASN A 350 -20.78 -12.51 -1.85
N ALA A 351 -19.85 -13.32 -2.38
CA ALA A 351 -19.32 -13.22 -3.74
C ALA A 351 -19.27 -14.62 -4.38
N PRO A 352 -20.45 -15.24 -4.67
CA PRO A 352 -20.51 -16.61 -5.14
C PRO A 352 -19.76 -16.78 -6.47
N GLY A 353 -18.90 -17.80 -6.54
CA GLY A 353 -18.11 -18.12 -7.72
C GLY A 353 -16.82 -17.32 -7.89
N LEU A 354 -16.56 -16.28 -7.08
CA LEU A 354 -15.27 -15.60 -7.08
C LEU A 354 -14.25 -16.41 -6.28
N PRO A 355 -13.01 -16.56 -6.80
CA PRO A 355 -11.90 -17.09 -6.02
C PRO A 355 -11.62 -16.23 -4.78
N VAL A 356 -11.45 -16.89 -3.65
CA VAL A 356 -11.00 -16.29 -2.39
C VAL A 356 -9.55 -16.66 -2.13
N VAL A 357 -8.71 -15.62 -2.00
CA VAL A 357 -7.27 -15.75 -1.80
C VAL A 357 -6.92 -15.31 -0.39
N LEU A 358 -6.20 -16.14 0.36
CA LEU A 358 -5.68 -15.77 1.68
C LEU A 358 -4.27 -15.19 1.54
N LYS A 359 -4.10 -13.88 1.79
CA LYS A 359 -2.81 -13.18 1.66
C LYS A 359 -2.14 -12.98 3.01
N GLY A 360 -0.87 -13.34 3.13
CA GLY A 360 -0.10 -13.16 4.36
C GLY A 360 0.16 -14.47 5.12
N VAL A 361 0.14 -15.60 4.40
CA VAL A 361 0.41 -16.91 4.99
C VAL A 361 1.92 -17.05 5.19
N GLY A 362 2.36 -17.18 6.44
CA GLY A 362 3.78 -17.21 6.81
C GLY A 362 4.36 -18.61 7.01
N ALA A 363 3.52 -19.62 7.19
CA ALA A 363 3.87 -21.00 7.52
C ALA A 363 3.22 -21.99 6.54
N TRP A 364 3.87 -23.13 6.30
CA TRP A 364 3.36 -24.12 5.34
C TRP A 364 2.14 -24.87 5.89
N GLU A 365 2.04 -25.01 7.21
CA GLU A 365 0.92 -25.62 7.92
C GLU A 365 -0.39 -24.85 7.63
N ASP A 366 -0.31 -23.52 7.62
CA ASP A 366 -1.46 -22.65 7.36
C ASP A 366 -1.96 -22.73 5.91
N VAL A 367 -1.12 -23.19 4.98
CA VAL A 367 -1.54 -23.47 3.60
C VAL A 367 -2.47 -24.68 3.56
N VAL A 368 -2.16 -25.71 4.36
CA VAL A 368 -3.02 -26.90 4.50
C VAL A 368 -4.36 -26.50 5.12
N LEU A 369 -4.34 -25.66 6.15
CA LEU A 369 -5.56 -25.14 6.80
C LEU A 369 -6.39 -24.27 5.85
N ALA A 370 -5.75 -23.39 5.07
CA ALA A 370 -6.43 -22.57 4.07
C ALA A 370 -7.15 -23.42 3.02
N GLN A 371 -6.51 -24.50 2.54
CA GLN A 371 -7.15 -25.45 1.63
C GLN A 371 -8.35 -26.15 2.28
N GLN A 372 -8.21 -26.62 3.51
CA GLN A 372 -9.31 -27.28 4.25
C GLN A 372 -10.48 -26.33 4.52
N ALA A 373 -10.18 -25.06 4.77
CA ALA A 373 -11.17 -23.99 4.95
C ALA A 373 -11.82 -23.52 3.64
N GLY A 374 -11.39 -24.05 2.49
CA GLY A 374 -11.99 -23.78 1.18
C GLY A 374 -11.51 -22.50 0.51
N ALA A 375 -10.32 -21.97 0.86
CA ALA A 375 -9.66 -20.95 0.05
C ALA A 375 -9.29 -21.54 -1.32
N ASP A 376 -9.34 -20.71 -2.36
CA ASP A 376 -9.00 -21.10 -3.74
C ASP A 376 -7.52 -20.80 -4.07
N ALA A 377 -6.88 -19.94 -3.27
CA ALA A 377 -5.44 -19.74 -3.31
C ALA A 377 -4.89 -19.14 -2.00
N VAL A 378 -3.58 -19.17 -1.86
CA VAL A 378 -2.84 -18.43 -0.82
C VAL A 378 -1.76 -17.56 -1.43
N VAL A 379 -1.38 -16.50 -0.72
CA VAL A 379 -0.13 -15.77 -0.96
C VAL A 379 0.78 -15.97 0.24
N LEU A 380 1.90 -16.66 0.01
CA LEU A 380 3.00 -16.69 0.95
C LEU A 380 3.61 -15.29 0.99
N SER A 381 3.50 -14.64 2.14
CA SER A 381 3.82 -13.22 2.28
C SER A 381 4.05 -12.88 3.74
N ASN A 382 4.98 -11.95 3.98
CA ASN A 382 5.15 -11.26 5.26
C ASN A 382 4.94 -9.74 5.09
N HIS A 383 4.03 -9.38 4.18
CA HIS A 383 3.71 -8.02 3.81
C HIS A 383 4.91 -7.21 3.27
N GLY A 384 5.86 -7.87 2.63
CA GLY A 384 7.10 -7.26 2.18
C GLY A 384 7.99 -6.75 3.33
N GLY A 385 7.96 -7.44 4.48
CA GLY A 385 8.74 -7.12 5.69
C GLY A 385 8.17 -5.92 6.47
N ARG A 386 6.85 -5.70 6.41
CA ARG A 386 6.18 -4.53 7.00
C ARG A 386 5.30 -4.85 8.21
N GLN A 387 5.36 -6.09 8.71
CA GLN A 387 4.51 -6.55 9.80
C GLN A 387 5.30 -7.14 10.97
N LEU A 388 5.62 -8.42 10.92
CA LEU A 388 6.47 -9.09 11.92
C LEU A 388 7.91 -9.12 11.42
N ASP A 389 8.85 -8.49 12.14
CA ASP A 389 10.27 -8.64 11.84
C ASP A 389 10.74 -10.04 12.27
N TYR A 390 11.72 -10.59 11.55
CA TYR A 390 12.12 -12.01 11.61
C TYR A 390 11.04 -13.03 11.22
N ALA A 391 9.93 -12.61 10.59
CA ALA A 391 9.08 -13.52 9.84
C ALA A 391 9.89 -14.16 8.70
N ASN A 392 9.64 -15.45 8.43
CA ASN A 392 10.27 -16.19 7.35
C ASN A 392 10.14 -15.44 6.01
N PRO A 393 11.18 -15.45 5.17
CA PRO A 393 11.05 -14.96 3.82
C PRO A 393 10.10 -15.88 3.03
N PRO A 394 9.16 -15.37 2.22
CA PRO A 394 8.15 -16.20 1.57
C PRO A 394 8.68 -17.32 0.66
N LEU A 395 9.87 -17.15 0.07
CA LEU A 395 10.53 -18.22 -0.68
C LEU A 395 10.92 -19.41 0.22
N LYS A 396 11.31 -19.16 1.48
CA LYS A 396 11.57 -20.22 2.48
C LYS A 396 10.29 -20.96 2.81
N THR A 397 9.20 -20.23 3.04
CA THR A 397 7.90 -20.85 3.30
C THR A 397 7.44 -21.70 2.11
N LEU A 398 7.71 -21.26 0.86
CA LEU A 398 7.43 -22.05 -0.33
C LEU A 398 8.27 -23.32 -0.40
N TYR A 399 9.57 -23.22 -0.10
CA TYR A 399 10.46 -24.38 0.01
C TYR A 399 9.96 -25.37 1.07
N ASP A 400 9.60 -24.88 2.25
CA ASP A 400 9.08 -25.74 3.33
C ASP A 400 7.74 -26.39 2.94
N LEU A 401 6.87 -25.69 2.21
CA LEU A 401 5.66 -26.26 1.66
C LEU A 401 5.95 -27.38 0.64
N ASN A 402 6.93 -27.18 -0.24
CA ASN A 402 7.36 -28.16 -1.23
C ASN A 402 7.88 -29.45 -0.55
N GLU A 403 8.67 -29.31 0.52
CA GLU A 403 9.24 -30.45 1.25
C GLU A 403 8.20 -31.17 2.12
N ASN A 404 7.35 -30.42 2.84
CA ASN A 404 6.50 -31.00 3.88
C ASN A 404 5.08 -31.32 3.41
N ALA A 405 4.56 -30.60 2.41
CA ALA A 405 3.20 -30.80 1.89
C ALA A 405 3.08 -30.56 0.37
N PRO A 406 3.87 -31.24 -0.49
CA PRO A 406 3.88 -31.03 -1.94
C PRO A 406 2.54 -31.35 -2.62
N GLN A 407 1.64 -32.09 -1.97
CA GLN A 407 0.27 -32.28 -2.44
C GLN A 407 -0.51 -30.96 -2.54
N CYS A 408 -0.21 -29.96 -1.70
CA CYS A 408 -0.87 -28.66 -1.73
C CYS A 408 -0.57 -27.90 -3.03
N LEU A 409 0.63 -28.09 -3.60
CA LEU A 409 1.09 -27.46 -4.84
C LEU A 409 0.55 -28.13 -6.12
N ARG A 410 0.02 -29.35 -6.01
CA ARG A 410 -0.40 -30.18 -7.16
C ARG A 410 -1.91 -30.18 -7.40
N ARG A 411 -2.68 -29.46 -6.58
CA ARG A 411 -4.13 -29.38 -6.71
C ARG A 411 -4.50 -28.46 -7.88
N PRO A 412 -5.31 -28.92 -8.85
CA PRO A 412 -5.69 -28.09 -10.00
C PRO A 412 -6.65 -26.94 -9.63
N ASP A 413 -7.35 -27.08 -8.50
CA ASP A 413 -8.34 -26.14 -7.97
C ASP A 413 -7.76 -25.18 -6.93
N PHE A 414 -6.45 -25.22 -6.67
CA PHE A 414 -5.80 -24.37 -5.68
C PHE A 414 -4.47 -23.83 -6.17
N GLN A 415 -4.23 -22.53 -6.01
CA GLN A 415 -2.97 -21.89 -6.40
C GLN A 415 -2.17 -21.35 -5.20
N VAL A 416 -0.85 -21.39 -5.31
CA VAL A 416 0.08 -20.80 -4.35
C VAL A 416 0.83 -19.66 -5.03
N PHE A 417 0.69 -18.46 -4.48
CA PHE A 417 1.42 -17.27 -4.89
C PHE A 417 2.48 -16.91 -3.87
N VAL A 418 3.48 -16.13 -4.30
CA VAL A 418 4.53 -15.60 -3.42
C VAL A 418 4.74 -14.13 -3.71
N ASP A 419 4.89 -13.29 -2.69
CA ASP A 419 5.40 -11.93 -2.85
C ASP A 419 6.56 -11.63 -1.89
N GLY A 420 7.19 -10.47 -2.07
CA GLY A 420 8.25 -9.99 -1.18
C GLY A 420 9.66 -10.23 -1.73
N GLY A 421 10.47 -9.16 -1.80
CA GLY A 421 11.89 -9.24 -2.14
C GLY A 421 12.26 -9.49 -3.61
N ILE A 422 11.31 -9.89 -4.45
CA ILE A 422 11.51 -10.19 -5.87
C ILE A 422 11.90 -8.92 -6.66
N ARG A 423 13.00 -8.98 -7.41
CA ARG A 423 13.54 -7.86 -8.22
C ARG A 423 14.07 -8.27 -9.59
N ARG A 424 14.20 -9.57 -9.87
CA ARG A 424 14.70 -10.11 -11.14
C ARG A 424 13.82 -11.23 -11.69
N GLY A 425 13.85 -11.42 -13.00
CA GLY A 425 13.24 -12.57 -13.68
C GLY A 425 13.78 -13.92 -13.18
N THR A 426 15.03 -13.97 -12.70
CA THR A 426 15.56 -15.17 -12.03
C THR A 426 14.93 -15.44 -10.67
N ASP A 427 14.46 -14.40 -9.95
CA ASP A 427 13.75 -14.58 -8.68
C ASP A 427 12.37 -15.19 -8.95
N VAL A 428 11.69 -14.65 -9.96
CA VAL A 428 10.44 -15.21 -10.50
C VAL A 428 10.66 -16.69 -10.83
N LEU A 429 11.66 -17.00 -11.65
CA LEU A 429 11.96 -18.36 -12.10
C LEU A 429 12.23 -19.34 -10.94
N LYS A 430 12.97 -18.90 -9.90
CA LYS A 430 13.20 -19.71 -8.69
C LYS A 430 11.91 -20.05 -7.96
N ALA A 431 11.03 -19.07 -7.77
CA ALA A 431 9.74 -19.29 -7.10
C ALA A 431 8.84 -20.25 -7.91
N LEU A 432 8.82 -20.11 -9.24
CA LEU A 432 8.06 -21.01 -10.11
C LEU A 432 8.59 -22.45 -10.05
N CYS A 433 9.91 -22.65 -10.10
CA CYS A 433 10.51 -23.96 -9.94
C CYS A 433 10.16 -24.63 -8.60
N LEU A 434 9.95 -23.86 -7.52
CA LEU A 434 9.50 -24.39 -6.23
C LEU A 434 7.98 -24.66 -6.16
N GLY A 435 7.22 -24.30 -7.19
CA GLY A 435 5.80 -24.59 -7.33
C GLY A 435 4.87 -23.40 -7.14
N ALA A 436 5.37 -22.15 -7.09
CA ALA A 436 4.48 -20.99 -7.16
C ALA A 436 3.79 -20.93 -8.53
N ASN A 437 2.50 -20.57 -8.56
CA ASN A 437 1.76 -20.38 -9.81
C ASN A 437 2.02 -18.99 -10.43
N ALA A 438 2.28 -17.99 -9.60
CA ALA A 438 2.66 -16.64 -10.01
C ALA A 438 3.29 -15.91 -8.82
N VAL A 439 3.99 -14.81 -9.10
CA VAL A 439 4.61 -13.98 -8.07
C VAL A 439 4.15 -12.52 -8.08
N GLY A 440 4.06 -11.93 -6.89
CA GLY A 440 3.61 -10.58 -6.65
C GLY A 440 4.74 -9.61 -6.42
N LEU A 441 4.64 -8.43 -7.03
CA LEU A 441 5.54 -7.31 -6.75
C LEU A 441 4.73 -6.10 -6.27
N GLY A 442 5.25 -5.40 -5.27
CA GLY A 442 4.67 -4.16 -4.74
C GLY A 442 5.56 -2.96 -5.07
N ARG A 443 6.59 -2.74 -4.26
CA ARG A 443 7.51 -1.59 -4.35
C ARG A 443 8.02 -1.27 -5.76
N PRO A 444 8.49 -2.24 -6.58
CA PRO A 444 8.97 -1.93 -7.92
C PRO A 444 7.93 -1.23 -8.82
N PHE A 445 6.67 -1.67 -8.78
CA PHE A 445 5.60 -1.01 -9.54
C PHE A 445 5.27 0.39 -9.01
N ILE A 446 5.40 0.63 -7.71
CA ILE A 446 5.24 1.96 -7.13
C ILE A 446 6.34 2.90 -7.60
N TYR A 447 7.59 2.43 -7.58
CA TYR A 447 8.73 3.23 -8.04
C TYR A 447 8.62 3.54 -9.53
N ALA A 448 8.22 2.56 -10.32
CA ALA A 448 7.97 2.74 -11.74
C ALA A 448 6.86 3.78 -12.02
N ALA A 449 5.73 3.68 -11.30
CA ALA A 449 4.62 4.62 -11.42
C ALA A 449 4.99 6.05 -10.94
N ALA A 450 5.84 6.16 -9.91
CA ALA A 450 6.28 7.45 -9.36
C ALA A 450 7.09 8.27 -10.38
N GLY A 451 7.99 7.60 -11.11
CA GLY A 451 8.80 8.24 -12.16
C GLY A 451 8.02 8.45 -13.46
N TRP A 452 7.41 7.40 -14.01
CA TRP A 452 6.92 7.38 -15.39
C TRP A 452 5.43 7.02 -15.54
N GLY A 453 4.68 6.95 -14.44
CA GLY A 453 3.23 6.68 -14.50
C GLY A 453 2.91 5.30 -15.12
N PRO A 454 1.86 5.18 -15.95
CA PRO A 454 1.49 3.91 -16.60
C PRO A 454 2.63 3.26 -17.38
N ASP A 455 3.38 4.04 -18.15
CA ASP A 455 4.45 3.56 -19.03
C ASP A 455 5.60 2.97 -18.22
N GLY A 456 5.86 3.53 -17.04
CA GLY A 456 6.81 2.95 -16.09
C GLY A 456 6.39 1.55 -15.63
N VAL A 457 5.12 1.39 -15.28
CA VAL A 457 4.58 0.10 -14.84
C VAL A 457 4.65 -0.92 -15.97
N GLU A 458 4.29 -0.55 -17.20
CA GLU A 458 4.45 -1.40 -18.38
C GLU A 458 5.91 -1.79 -18.62
N LYS A 459 6.83 -0.82 -18.58
CA LYS A 459 8.27 -1.07 -18.72
C LYS A 459 8.81 -2.03 -17.66
N ALA A 460 8.35 -1.94 -16.42
CA ALA A 460 8.71 -2.89 -15.36
C ALA A 460 8.29 -4.33 -15.69
N ILE A 461 7.11 -4.50 -16.31
CA ILE A 461 6.64 -5.82 -16.78
C ILE A 461 7.49 -6.30 -17.95
N MET A 462 7.83 -5.42 -18.90
CA MET A 462 8.70 -5.75 -20.04
C MET A 462 10.09 -6.20 -19.59
N ILE A 463 10.71 -5.51 -18.64
CA ILE A 463 12.02 -5.88 -18.07
C ILE A 463 11.94 -7.29 -17.47
N LEU A 464 10.94 -7.57 -16.64
CA LEU A 464 10.80 -8.90 -16.03
C LEU A 464 10.49 -9.99 -17.06
N ARG A 465 9.74 -9.67 -18.12
CA ARG A 465 9.50 -10.59 -19.24
C ARG A 465 10.79 -10.95 -19.95
N GLU A 466 11.56 -9.94 -20.35
CA GLU A 466 12.85 -10.13 -21.00
C GLU A 466 13.78 -10.98 -20.12
N GLU A 467 13.93 -10.63 -18.85
CA GLU A 467 14.77 -11.38 -17.91
C GLU A 467 14.29 -12.83 -17.72
N LEU A 468 12.97 -13.06 -17.64
CA LEU A 468 12.40 -14.40 -17.48
C LEU A 468 12.60 -15.24 -18.75
N GLU A 469 12.30 -14.69 -19.93
CA GLU A 469 12.47 -15.35 -21.21
C GLU A 469 13.92 -15.75 -21.47
N ILE A 470 14.88 -14.85 -21.22
CA ILE A 470 16.30 -15.14 -21.33
C ILE A 470 16.69 -16.26 -20.35
N SER A 471 16.25 -16.15 -19.10
CA SER A 471 16.60 -17.12 -18.06
C SER A 471 16.00 -18.51 -18.32
N MET A 472 14.78 -18.59 -18.86
CA MET A 472 14.15 -19.86 -19.26
C MET A 472 14.93 -20.55 -20.38
N ARG A 473 15.35 -19.80 -21.41
CA ARG A 473 16.22 -20.33 -22.48
C ARG A 473 17.52 -20.89 -21.91
N LEU A 474 18.19 -20.14 -21.04
CA LEU A 474 19.44 -20.57 -20.41
C LEU A 474 19.26 -21.73 -19.42
N LEU A 475 18.09 -21.85 -18.80
CA LEU A 475 17.73 -22.99 -17.94
C LEU A 475 17.43 -24.25 -18.76
N GLY A 476 17.11 -24.08 -20.06
CA GLY A 476 16.78 -25.16 -20.97
C GLY A 476 15.30 -25.55 -20.91
N VAL A 477 14.40 -24.57 -20.76
CA VAL A 477 12.94 -24.78 -20.72
C VAL A 477 12.24 -23.78 -21.65
N THR A 478 11.10 -24.20 -22.20
CA THR A 478 10.32 -23.40 -23.16
C THR A 478 8.97 -22.95 -22.64
N ASN A 479 8.46 -23.57 -21.57
CA ASN A 479 7.14 -23.28 -21.02
C ASN A 479 7.17 -23.31 -19.49
N ILE A 480 6.25 -22.57 -18.86
CA ILE A 480 6.14 -22.47 -17.39
C ILE A 480 5.85 -23.83 -16.75
N ASP A 481 5.09 -24.71 -17.41
CA ASP A 481 4.72 -26.05 -16.91
C ASP A 481 5.88 -27.05 -16.85
N GLN A 482 7.02 -26.74 -17.48
CA GLN A 482 8.24 -27.54 -17.41
C GLN A 482 9.09 -27.22 -16.17
N LEU A 483 8.75 -26.18 -15.42
CA LEU A 483 9.51 -25.75 -14.24
C LEU A 483 9.23 -26.67 -13.05
N GLY A 484 10.30 -27.04 -12.35
CA GLY A 484 10.24 -27.90 -11.19
C GLY A 484 11.48 -27.81 -10.30
N PRO A 485 11.46 -28.40 -9.10
CA PRO A 485 12.53 -28.28 -8.11
C PRO A 485 13.84 -28.93 -8.59
N GLU A 486 13.80 -29.84 -9.56
CA GLU A 486 14.98 -30.46 -10.17
C GLU A 486 15.91 -29.46 -10.87
N TYR A 487 15.39 -28.29 -11.25
CA TYR A 487 16.16 -27.19 -11.84
C TYR A 487 16.88 -26.33 -10.79
N LEU A 488 16.73 -26.64 -9.50
CA LEU A 488 17.28 -25.85 -8.41
C LEU A 488 18.30 -26.64 -7.58
N ASN A 489 19.22 -25.90 -6.99
CA ASN A 489 20.05 -26.30 -5.86
C ASN A 489 19.69 -25.40 -4.68
N CYS A 490 18.97 -25.96 -3.71
CA CYS A 490 18.50 -25.27 -2.51
C CYS A 490 19.31 -25.62 -1.25
N SER A 491 20.52 -26.17 -1.38
CA SER A 491 21.35 -26.62 -0.24
C SER A 491 21.76 -25.51 0.76
N ARG A 492 21.49 -24.24 0.44
CA ARG A 492 21.80 -23.08 1.28
C ARG A 492 20.54 -22.39 1.84
N ILE A 493 19.36 -22.98 1.64
CA ILE A 493 18.07 -22.53 2.20
C ILE A 493 17.82 -23.17 3.56
#